data_AF-A0A7S3YLW9-F1
#
_entry.id   AF-A0A7S3YLW9-F1
#
_cell.length_a   1.000
_cell.length_b   1.000
_cell.length_c   1.000
_cell.angle_alpha   90.00
_cell.angle_beta   90.00
_cell.angle_gamma   90.00
#
_symmetry.space_group_name_H-M   'P 1'
#
loop_
_entity.id
_entity.type
_entity.pdbx_description
1 polymer ?
#
loop_
_entity_poly.entity_id
_entity_poly.type
_entity_poly.pdbx_seq_one_letter_code
_entity_poly.pdbx_strand_id
1 'polypeptide(L)'
;AVTKAAGRVGLARASRRFISLRPLLRDDIKLTFVTAEGRRIEANAKEGDTMLDVTVKNEIDEVEGACEGTLACSTCHMIFDQALYDSLPEKDEEEEDMLDLAVGVTDTSRLGCQVKVTKEMDGAEIQLPEEVAAM
;
A
#
# COMPACT_ATOMS: atom_id res chain seq x y z
N ALA A 1 30.28 51.02 47.48
CA ALA A 1 29.03 51.56 46.95
C ALA A 1 29.13 51.62 45.43
N VAL A 2 28.17 50.98 44.73
CA VAL A 2 27.61 51.37 43.40
C VAL A 2 28.60 51.47 42.22
N THR A 3 28.51 50.79 41.07
CA THR A 3 27.64 49.75 40.49
C THR A 3 28.34 49.27 39.21
N LYS A 4 28.16 47.99 38.88
CA LYS A 4 28.56 47.28 37.66
C LYS A 4 27.60 47.61 36.51
N ALA A 5 28.11 47.99 35.33
CA ALA A 5 27.34 48.05 34.08
C ALA A 5 28.25 47.82 32.86
N ALA A 6 27.61 47.49 31.73
CA ALA A 6 28.12 46.97 30.46
C ALA A 6 28.53 45.48 30.54
N GLY A 7 27.91 44.54 29.84
CA GLY A 7 26.94 44.59 28.74
C GLY A 7 27.21 43.34 27.90
N ARG A 8 26.47 42.26 28.15
CA ARG A 8 26.63 40.98 27.43
C ARG A 8 25.94 41.09 26.07
N VAL A 9 26.72 41.18 24.99
CA VAL A 9 26.21 40.85 23.65
C VAL A 9 26.32 39.34 23.49
N GLY A 10 25.21 38.64 23.75
CA GLY A 10 25.08 37.23 23.45
C GLY A 10 25.01 37.02 21.94
N LEU A 11 25.96 36.27 21.40
CA LEU A 11 25.84 35.66 20.08
C LEU A 11 24.59 34.77 20.08
N ALA A 12 23.50 35.25 19.47
CA ALA A 12 22.33 34.43 19.21
C ALA A 12 22.75 33.29 18.27
N ARG A 13 22.64 32.06 18.78
CA ARG A 13 22.82 30.82 18.02
C ARG A 13 21.91 30.86 16.80
N ALA A 14 22.49 30.93 15.60
CA ALA A 14 21.80 30.58 14.37
C ALA A 14 21.44 29.09 14.46
N SER A 15 20.25 28.80 15.00
CA SER A 15 19.61 27.50 14.85
C SER A 15 19.41 27.31 13.37
N ARG A 16 20.32 26.59 12.71
CA ARG A 16 20.05 25.97 11.42
C ARG A 16 18.92 24.98 11.66
N ARG A 17 17.70 25.48 11.65
CA ARG A 17 16.53 24.68 11.36
C ARG A 17 16.77 24.13 9.96
N PHE A 18 17.30 22.91 9.91
CA PHE A 18 17.16 22.05 8.75
C PHE A 18 15.67 21.74 8.64
N ILE A 19 14.91 22.69 8.12
CA ILE A 19 13.66 22.38 7.45
C ILE A 19 14.15 21.69 6.18
N SER A 20 14.25 20.35 6.25
CA SER A 20 14.35 19.52 5.06
C SER A 20 13.04 19.71 4.30
N LEU A 21 12.96 20.80 3.54
CA LEU A 21 12.07 20.97 2.40
C LEU A 21 12.55 20.00 1.32
N ARG A 22 12.42 18.69 1.57
CA ARG A 22 12.09 17.80 0.47
C ARG A 22 10.65 18.18 0.12
N PRO A 23 10.37 18.73 -1.07
CA PRO A 23 8.99 18.86 -1.48
C PRO A 23 8.41 17.45 -1.44
N LEU A 24 7.23 17.32 -0.82
CA LEU A 24 6.40 16.13 -0.85
C LEU A 24 6.31 15.67 -2.31
N LEU A 25 6.96 14.56 -2.65
CA LEU A 25 6.69 13.82 -3.89
C LEU A 25 5.24 13.38 -3.77
N ARG A 26 4.33 14.12 -4.41
CA ARG A 26 2.91 13.78 -4.49
C ARG A 26 2.71 12.74 -5.58
N ASP A 27 3.30 11.57 -5.39
CA ASP A 27 3.06 10.39 -6.19
C ASP A 27 2.38 9.30 -5.33
N ASP A 28 1.70 9.73 -4.26
CA ASP A 28 0.91 8.85 -3.41
C ASP A 28 -0.44 8.61 -4.09
N ILE A 29 -0.60 7.42 -4.67
CA ILE A 29 -1.83 6.91 -5.28
C ILE A 29 -2.75 6.47 -4.15
N LYS A 30 -4.02 6.90 -4.17
CA LYS A 30 -5.01 6.52 -3.16
C LYS A 30 -5.70 5.24 -3.58
N LEU A 31 -5.71 4.26 -2.69
CA LEU A 31 -6.46 3.01 -2.86
C LEU A 31 -7.41 2.82 -1.69
N THR A 32 -8.53 2.15 -1.94
CA THR A 32 -9.46 1.73 -0.89
C THR A 32 -9.61 0.22 -0.94
N PHE A 33 -9.28 -0.46 0.15
CA PHE A 33 -9.57 -1.88 0.31
C PHE A 33 -10.92 -2.05 0.99
N VAL A 34 -11.78 -2.87 0.40
CA VAL A 34 -13.13 -3.14 0.89
C VAL A 34 -13.18 -4.57 1.39
N THR A 35 -13.34 -4.76 2.69
CA THR A 35 -13.48 -6.08 3.29
C THR A 35 -14.82 -6.71 2.92
N ALA A 36 -14.96 -8.02 3.08
CA ALA A 36 -16.25 -8.72 2.86
C ALA A 36 -17.39 -8.20 3.76
N GLU A 37 -17.06 -7.65 4.94
CA GLU A 37 -18.01 -6.99 5.84
C GLU A 37 -18.43 -5.58 5.35
N GLY A 38 -17.84 -5.10 4.26
CA GLY A 38 -18.05 -3.75 3.72
C GLY A 38 -17.25 -2.66 4.44
N ARG A 39 -16.28 -3.01 5.30
CA ARG A 39 -15.38 -2.01 5.90
C ARG A 39 -14.44 -1.49 4.81
N ARG A 40 -14.25 -0.17 4.79
CA ARG A 40 -13.41 0.52 3.80
C ARG A 40 -12.14 1.00 4.49
N ILE A 41 -10.99 0.59 3.96
CA ILE A 41 -9.68 0.86 4.52
C ILE A 41 -8.90 1.65 3.47
N GLU A 42 -8.60 2.91 3.78
CA GLU A 42 -7.85 3.78 2.87
C GLU A 42 -6.35 3.50 2.99
N ALA A 43 -5.68 3.41 1.84
CA ALA A 43 -4.26 3.15 1.76
C ALA A 43 -3.56 4.16 0.85
N ASN A 44 -2.31 4.47 1.18
CA ASN A 44 -1.40 5.20 0.31
C ASN A 44 -0.47 4.23 -0.38
N ALA A 45 -0.43 4.29 -1.70
CA ALA A 45 0.42 3.46 -2.53
C ALA A 45 1.39 4.32 -3.33
N LYS A 46 2.49 3.71 -3.76
CA LYS A 46 3.40 4.33 -4.74
C LYS A 46 3.34 3.55 -6.03
N GLU A 47 3.49 4.25 -7.14
CA GLU A 47 3.61 3.61 -8.44
C GLU A 47 4.76 2.58 -8.42
N GLY A 48 4.47 1.37 -8.90
CA GLY A 48 5.40 0.25 -8.94
C GLY A 48 5.42 -0.64 -7.70
N ASP A 49 4.83 -0.23 -6.57
CA ASP A 49 4.58 -1.14 -5.44
C ASP A 49 3.64 -2.27 -5.86
N THR A 50 3.79 -3.46 -5.31
CA THR A 50 2.75 -4.50 -5.47
C THR A 50 1.56 -4.22 -4.58
N MET A 51 0.37 -4.75 -4.90
CA MET A 51 -0.79 -4.57 -4.02
C MET A 51 -0.56 -5.18 -2.63
N LEU A 52 0.22 -6.26 -2.54
CA LEU A 52 0.68 -6.83 -1.26
C LEU A 52 1.62 -5.86 -0.51
N ASP A 53 2.56 -5.20 -1.20
CA ASP A 53 3.40 -4.19 -0.53
C ASP A 53 2.56 -3.06 0.05
N VAL A 54 1.49 -2.66 -0.65
CA VAL A 54 0.58 -1.62 -0.17
C VAL A 54 -0.13 -2.06 1.10
N THR A 55 -0.66 -3.28 1.16
CA THR A 55 -1.35 -3.77 2.36
C THR A 55 -0.41 -3.84 3.55
N VAL A 56 0.80 -4.37 3.36
CA VAL A 56 1.82 -4.46 4.42
C VAL A 56 2.25 -3.06 4.90
N LYS A 57 2.51 -2.12 3.99
CA LYS A 57 2.94 -0.76 4.35
C LYS A 57 1.86 0.07 5.04
N ASN A 58 0.59 -0.25 4.80
CA ASN A 58 -0.55 0.45 5.39
C ASN A 58 -1.20 -0.35 6.54
N GLU A 59 -0.55 -1.42 7.01
CA GLU A 59 -1.00 -2.24 8.15
C GLU A 59 -2.43 -2.79 7.96
N ILE A 60 -2.72 -3.30 6.76
CA ILE A 60 -4.01 -3.93 6.41
C ILE A 60 -3.92 -5.42 6.73
N ASP A 61 -4.32 -5.78 7.96
CA ASP A 61 -4.22 -7.13 8.51
C ASP A 61 -5.16 -8.15 7.85
N GLU A 62 -6.16 -7.70 7.08
CA GLU A 62 -7.06 -8.58 6.33
C GLU A 62 -6.36 -9.32 5.17
N VAL A 63 -5.15 -8.91 4.78
CA VAL A 63 -4.34 -9.57 3.75
C VAL A 63 -3.07 -10.13 4.37
N GLU A 64 -2.96 -11.45 4.43
CA GLU A 64 -1.85 -12.12 5.10
C GLU A 64 -0.56 -12.11 4.29
N GLY A 65 -0.61 -12.51 3.01
CA GLY A 65 0.58 -12.58 2.15
C GLY A 65 1.69 -13.49 2.68
N ALA A 66 1.35 -14.72 3.07
CA ALA A 66 2.21 -15.65 3.82
C ALA A 66 3.54 -15.99 3.15
N CYS A 67 3.60 -16.04 1.82
CA CYS A 67 4.83 -16.31 1.07
C CYS A 67 5.67 -15.07 0.75
N GLU A 68 5.28 -13.89 1.25
CA GLU A 68 5.97 -12.62 1.02
C GLU A 68 6.12 -12.28 -0.48
N GLY A 69 5.15 -12.68 -1.30
CA GLY A 69 5.11 -12.37 -2.73
C GLY A 69 5.98 -13.26 -3.62
N THR A 70 6.39 -14.43 -3.13
CA THR A 70 7.18 -15.41 -3.88
C THR A 70 6.35 -16.37 -4.74
N LEU A 71 5.06 -16.09 -4.92
CA LEU A 71 4.13 -16.91 -5.73
C LEU A 71 4.07 -18.37 -5.24
N ALA A 72 4.06 -18.55 -3.91
CA ALA A 72 3.99 -19.87 -3.27
C ALA A 72 2.77 -20.02 -2.33
N CYS A 73 1.83 -19.08 -2.37
CA CYS A 73 0.56 -19.14 -1.64
C CYS A 73 -0.51 -18.30 -2.37
N SER A 74 -1.76 -18.43 -1.94
CA SER A 74 -2.89 -17.63 -2.42
C SER A 74 -3.46 -16.65 -1.38
N THR A 75 -2.79 -16.46 -0.25
CA THR A 75 -3.30 -15.60 0.86
C THR A 75 -3.16 -14.09 0.63
N CYS A 76 -2.77 -13.69 -0.59
CA CYS A 76 -2.81 -12.30 -1.06
C CYS A 76 -3.90 -12.07 -2.13
N HIS A 77 -4.86 -13.00 -2.22
CA HIS A 77 -5.98 -12.92 -3.15
C HIS A 77 -6.78 -11.62 -2.97
N MET A 78 -7.02 -10.94 -4.09
CA MET A 78 -7.79 -9.70 -4.18
C MET A 78 -8.72 -9.77 -5.40
N ILE A 79 -9.84 -9.05 -5.32
CA ILE A 79 -10.85 -8.99 -6.35
C ILE A 79 -10.92 -7.56 -6.88
N PHE A 80 -10.73 -7.40 -8.20
CA PHE A 80 -10.68 -6.11 -8.87
C PHE A 80 -12.02 -5.82 -9.55
N ASP A 81 -12.35 -4.54 -9.72
CA ASP A 81 -13.46 -4.19 -10.61
C ASP A 81 -13.09 -4.56 -12.07
N GLN A 82 -14.09 -4.79 -12.90
CA GLN A 82 -13.86 -5.27 -14.26
C GLN A 82 -13.00 -4.29 -15.09
N ALA A 83 -13.22 -2.98 -14.96
CA ALA A 83 -12.51 -2.00 -15.78
C ALA A 83 -11.03 -1.93 -15.39
N LEU A 84 -10.72 -2.04 -14.10
CA LEU A 84 -9.35 -2.14 -13.63
C LEU A 84 -8.72 -3.49 -13.98
N TYR A 85 -9.44 -4.59 -13.80
CA TYR A 85 -8.95 -5.92 -14.14
C TYR A 85 -8.54 -6.01 -15.63
N ASP A 86 -9.36 -5.47 -16.52
CA ASP A 86 -9.12 -5.46 -17.97
C ASP A 86 -7.88 -4.65 -18.38
N SER A 87 -7.37 -3.75 -17.51
CA SER A 87 -6.14 -3.00 -17.76
C SER A 87 -4.89 -3.68 -17.20
N LEU A 88 -5.04 -4.72 -16.38
CA LEU A 88 -3.93 -5.48 -15.83
C LEU A 88 -3.32 -6.41 -16.88
N PRO A 89 -2.01 -6.74 -16.76
CA PRO A 89 -1.42 -7.83 -17.53
C PRO A 89 -2.17 -9.14 -17.28
N GLU A 90 -2.23 -10.01 -18.30
CA GLU A 90 -2.77 -11.36 -18.13
C GLU A 90 -2.01 -12.13 -17.04
N LYS A 91 -2.73 -13.05 -16.38
CA LYS A 91 -2.14 -13.97 -15.40
C LYS A 91 -1.20 -14.93 -16.13
N ASP A 92 -0.09 -15.28 -15.50
CA ASP A 92 0.72 -16.41 -15.97
C ASP A 92 0.16 -17.73 -15.43
N GLU A 93 0.64 -18.85 -15.98
CA GLU A 93 0.18 -20.19 -15.59
C GLU A 93 0.42 -20.46 -14.09
N GLU A 94 1.53 -19.96 -13.53
CA GLU A 94 1.85 -20.15 -12.11
C GLU A 94 0.86 -19.39 -11.20
N GLU A 95 0.50 -18.15 -11.54
CA GLU A 95 -0.52 -17.38 -10.82
C GLU A 95 -1.88 -18.07 -10.88
N GLU A 96 -2.26 -18.63 -12.05
CA GLU A 96 -3.49 -19.38 -12.21
C GLU A 96 -3.53 -20.65 -11.35
N ASP A 97 -2.44 -21.43 -11.35
CA ASP A 97 -2.30 -22.63 -10.51
C ASP A 97 -2.46 -22.31 -9.02
N MET A 98 -1.95 -21.15 -8.56
CA MET A 98 -2.11 -20.72 -7.17
C MET A 98 -3.51 -20.17 -6.88
N LEU A 99 -4.14 -19.47 -7.84
CA LEU A 99 -5.51 -18.98 -7.68
C LEU A 99 -6.51 -20.12 -7.58
N ASP A 100 -6.31 -21.25 -8.26
CA ASP A 100 -7.18 -22.44 -8.16
C ASP A 100 -7.27 -23.00 -6.72
N LEU A 101 -6.29 -22.70 -5.88
CA LEU A 101 -6.28 -23.07 -4.46
C LEU A 101 -6.95 -22.04 -3.56
N ALA A 102 -7.27 -20.85 -4.07
CA ALA A 102 -7.88 -19.77 -3.30
C ALA A 102 -9.38 -20.00 -3.07
N VAL A 103 -9.90 -19.41 -1.98
CA VAL A 103 -11.33 -19.46 -1.65
C VAL A 103 -12.02 -18.23 -2.23
N GLY A 104 -13.20 -18.42 -2.82
CA GLY A 104 -14.00 -17.30 -3.33
C GLY A 104 -13.43 -16.64 -4.59
N VAL A 105 -12.72 -17.41 -5.42
CA VAL A 105 -12.21 -16.94 -6.73
C VAL A 105 -13.37 -16.48 -7.61
N THR A 106 -13.15 -15.36 -8.29
CA THR A 106 -14.02 -14.73 -9.27
C THR A 106 -13.27 -14.51 -10.58
N ASP A 107 -13.99 -14.14 -11.64
CA ASP A 107 -13.39 -13.85 -12.96
C ASP A 107 -12.37 -12.69 -12.93
N THR A 108 -12.47 -11.80 -11.93
CA THR A 108 -11.58 -10.64 -11.75
C THR A 108 -10.60 -10.79 -10.58
N SER A 109 -10.38 -12.04 -10.14
CA SER A 109 -9.45 -12.36 -9.06
C SER A 109 -8.00 -12.35 -9.53
N ARG A 110 -7.13 -11.79 -8.69
CA ARG A 110 -5.67 -11.77 -8.87
C ARG A 110 -4.96 -12.04 -7.56
N LEU A 111 -3.70 -12.46 -7.64
CA LEU A 111 -2.79 -12.44 -6.51
C LEU A 111 -2.20 -11.05 -6.36
N GLY A 112 -2.47 -10.37 -5.24
CA GLY A 112 -2.04 -9.00 -5.00
C GLY A 112 -0.53 -8.78 -5.07
N CYS A 113 0.27 -9.83 -4.88
CA CYS A 113 1.73 -9.76 -5.07
C CYS A 113 2.16 -9.68 -6.54
N GLN A 114 1.32 -10.10 -7.49
CA GLN A 114 1.60 -10.05 -8.93
C GLN A 114 1.07 -8.77 -9.59
N VAL A 115 0.16 -8.05 -8.92
CA VAL A 115 -0.40 -6.80 -9.43
C VAL A 115 0.43 -5.62 -8.93
N LYS A 116 0.93 -4.80 -9.86
CA LYS A 116 1.65 -3.56 -9.56
C LYS A 116 0.72 -2.36 -9.62
N VAL A 117 0.92 -1.44 -8.69
CA VAL A 117 0.22 -0.16 -8.64
C VAL A 117 0.65 0.71 -9.81
N THR A 118 -0.33 1.19 -10.57
CA THR A 118 -0.15 2.17 -11.65
C THR A 118 -0.91 3.45 -11.32
N LYS A 119 -0.58 4.56 -11.99
CA LYS A 119 -1.26 5.86 -11.78
C LYS A 119 -2.76 5.82 -12.09
N GLU A 120 -3.18 4.89 -12.94
CA GLU A 120 -4.59 4.72 -13.33
C GLU A 120 -5.44 4.15 -12.20
N MET A 121 -4.80 3.57 -11.18
CA MET A 121 -5.47 3.02 -10.00
C MET A 121 -5.78 4.09 -8.94
N ASP A 122 -5.49 5.38 -9.18
CA ASP A 122 -5.77 6.43 -8.20
C ASP A 122 -7.27 6.60 -7.96
N GLY A 123 -7.69 6.34 -6.72
CA GLY A 123 -9.08 6.28 -6.29
C GLY A 123 -9.75 4.92 -6.51
N ALA A 124 -9.02 3.88 -6.92
CA ALA A 124 -9.58 2.55 -7.13
C ALA A 124 -10.00 1.87 -5.82
N GLU A 125 -11.02 1.01 -5.93
CA GLU A 125 -11.52 0.17 -4.86
C GLU A 125 -11.20 -1.29 -5.14
N ILE A 126 -10.60 -1.96 -4.16
CA ILE A 126 -10.16 -3.35 -4.27
C ILE A 126 -10.91 -4.15 -3.23
N GLN A 127 -11.60 -5.20 -3.66
CA GLN A 127 -12.36 -6.05 -2.76
C GLN A 127 -11.46 -7.14 -2.21
N LEU A 128 -11.59 -7.41 -0.91
CA LEU A 128 -10.94 -8.53 -0.24
C LEU A 128 -11.95 -9.68 -0.09
N PRO A 129 -11.54 -10.94 -0.33
CA PRO A 129 -12.39 -12.10 -0.12
C PRO A 129 -12.78 -12.26 1.36
N GLU A 130 -13.86 -13.00 1.63
CA GLU A 130 -14.38 -13.21 3.00
C GLU A 130 -13.44 -14.08 3.85
N GLU A 131 -12.79 -15.06 3.24
CA GLU A 131 -11.80 -15.92 3.87
C GLU A 131 -10.60 -16.07 2.95
N VAL A 132 -9.43 -15.63 3.40
CA VAL A 132 -8.15 -16.11 2.84
C VAL A 132 -7.85 -17.43 3.53
N ALA A 133 -7.84 -18.52 2.76
CA ALA A 133 -7.54 -19.84 3.30
C ALA A 133 -6.12 -19.88 3.85
N ALA A 134 -5.98 -19.74 5.17
CA ALA A 134 -4.80 -20.16 5.89
C ALA A 134 -4.90 -21.69 6.07
N MET A 135 -4.26 -22.45 5.19
CA MET A 135 -4.06 -23.89 5.35
C MET A 135 -2.57 -24.22 5.39
#